data_AF-A0A8R7U871-F1
#
_entry.id   AF-A0A8R7U871-F1
#
_cell.length_a   1.000
_cell.length_b   1.000
_cell.length_c   1.000
_cell.angle_alpha   90.00
_cell.angle_beta   90.00
_cell.angle_gamma   90.00
#
_symmetry.space_group_name_H-M   'P 1'
#
loop_
_entity.id
_entity.type
_entity.pdbx_description
1 polymer ?
#
loop_
_entity_poly.entity_id
_entity_poly.type
_entity_poly.pdbx_seq_one_letter_code
_entity_poly.pdbx_strand_id
1 'polypeptide(L)'
;MAGTVTVPGSSVPSTPLLKDELDIVIPTIRNLDFLEMWRPFFQPYHLIIVQDGDPSKVIKVPEGFDYELYNRNDINRILGPKASCISFKDSACRCFGYMVSKKKYVFTIDDDCFVSSFLTFPLHKSKLPSFPSRSCWRLFEFCADPWEV
;
A
#
# COMPACT_ATOMS: atom_id res chain seq x y z
N MET A 1 54.02 13.40 -12.64
CA MET A 1 53.19 12.19 -12.42
C MET A 1 52.19 12.51 -11.32
N ALA A 2 51.00 13.02 -11.66
CA ALA A 2 49.93 13.27 -10.69
C ALA A 2 49.03 12.02 -10.67
N GLY A 3 49.08 11.26 -9.58
CA GLY A 3 48.20 10.11 -9.37
C GLY A 3 46.85 10.56 -8.83
N THR A 4 45.79 10.30 -9.59
CA THR A 4 44.41 10.48 -9.16
C THR A 4 44.02 9.35 -8.20
N VAL A 5 43.61 9.72 -6.98
CA VAL A 5 43.07 8.78 -5.98
C VAL A 5 41.56 8.67 -6.22
N THR A 6 41.12 7.53 -6.74
CA THR A 6 39.70 7.20 -6.90
C THR A 6 39.15 6.71 -5.57
N VAL A 7 38.19 7.43 -4.99
CA VAL A 7 37.46 6.99 -3.79
C VAL A 7 36.28 6.12 -4.25
N PRO A 8 36.17 4.83 -3.86
CA PRO A 8 35.02 4.02 -4.24
C PRO A 8 33.78 4.50 -3.48
N GLY A 9 32.78 4.96 -4.23
CA GLY A 9 31.44 5.25 -3.71
C GLY A 9 30.78 3.97 -3.21
N SER A 10 30.70 3.81 -1.89
CA SER A 10 29.91 2.78 -1.23
C SER A 10 28.43 3.05 -1.47
N SER A 11 27.84 2.41 -2.48
CA SER A 11 26.40 2.36 -2.68
C SER A 11 25.81 1.32 -1.73
N VAL A 12 25.62 1.68 -0.46
CA VAL A 12 24.82 0.87 0.45
C VAL A 12 23.39 0.89 -0.10
N PRO A 13 22.79 -0.26 -0.48
CA PRO A 13 21.39 -0.28 -0.88
C PRO A 13 20.59 0.22 0.31
N SER A 14 19.93 1.37 0.14
CA SER A 14 19.05 1.93 1.15
C SER A 14 17.97 0.91 1.47
N THR A 15 17.98 0.35 2.67
CA THR A 15 16.90 -0.52 3.14
C THR A 15 15.60 0.27 3.05
N PRO A 16 14.55 -0.26 2.38
CA PRO A 16 13.25 0.39 2.32
C PRO A 16 12.75 0.67 3.72
N LEU A 17 12.38 1.93 3.97
CA LEU A 17 11.95 2.40 5.28
C LEU A 17 10.70 1.63 5.72
N LEU A 18 10.64 1.10 6.94
CA LEU A 18 9.47 0.37 7.47
C LEU A 18 9.12 -0.95 6.76
N LYS A 19 10.04 -1.56 5.98
CA LYS A 19 9.77 -2.79 5.23
C LYS A 19 9.03 -3.88 6.02
N ASP A 20 9.47 -4.14 7.25
CA ASP A 20 8.89 -5.19 8.10
C ASP A 20 7.76 -4.68 9.00
N GLU A 21 7.47 -3.39 8.98
CA GLU A 21 6.51 -2.69 9.85
C GLU A 21 5.31 -2.10 9.12
N LEU A 22 5.25 -2.15 7.79
CA LEU A 22 4.21 -1.54 6.95
C LEU A 22 3.51 -2.56 6.06
N ASP A 23 2.17 -2.56 6.09
CA ASP A 23 1.32 -3.16 5.05
C ASP A 23 0.70 -2.08 4.17
N ILE A 24 0.49 -2.38 2.88
CA ILE A 24 -0.24 -1.53 1.96
C ILE A 24 -1.56 -2.22 1.58
N VAL A 25 -2.69 -1.60 1.93
CA VAL A 25 -4.03 -2.09 1.59
C VAL A 25 -4.50 -1.46 0.28
N ILE A 26 -4.96 -2.28 -0.65
CA ILE A 26 -5.46 -1.84 -1.95
C ILE A 26 -6.88 -2.40 -2.15
N PRO A 27 -7.93 -1.57 -2.01
CA PRO A 27 -9.25 -1.94 -2.46
C PRO A 27 -9.32 -1.87 -3.98
N THR A 28 -9.97 -2.85 -4.62
CA THR A 28 -10.04 -2.87 -6.08
C THR A 28 -11.26 -3.63 -6.61
N ILE A 29 -11.73 -3.22 -7.79
CA ILE A 29 -12.77 -3.93 -8.58
C ILE A 29 -12.24 -4.47 -9.91
N ARG A 30 -10.94 -4.28 -10.21
CA ARG A 30 -10.30 -4.52 -11.52
C ARG A 30 -8.86 -5.04 -11.37
N ASN A 31 -8.21 -5.37 -12.48
CA ASN A 31 -6.81 -5.83 -12.45
C ASN A 31 -5.87 -4.74 -11.95
N LEU A 32 -4.78 -5.15 -11.30
CA LEU A 32 -3.83 -4.24 -10.66
C LEU A 32 -2.62 -3.91 -11.54
N ASP A 33 -2.85 -3.67 -12.83
CA ASP A 33 -1.79 -3.32 -13.78
C ASP A 33 -1.09 -2.00 -13.38
N PHE A 34 -1.77 -1.12 -12.64
CA PHE A 34 -1.19 0.12 -12.09
C PHE A 34 0.02 -0.13 -11.18
N LEU A 35 0.12 -1.31 -10.56
CA LEU A 35 1.24 -1.69 -9.72
C LEU A 35 2.58 -1.69 -10.47
N GLU A 36 2.58 -1.86 -11.79
CA GLU A 36 3.83 -1.76 -12.56
C GLU A 36 4.45 -0.36 -12.48
N MET A 37 3.62 0.69 -12.48
CA MET A 37 4.09 2.07 -12.29
C MET A 37 4.58 2.31 -10.86
N TRP A 38 3.97 1.64 -9.88
CA TRP A 38 4.32 1.75 -8.46
C TRP A 38 5.40 0.76 -8.00
N ARG A 39 5.85 -0.14 -8.88
CA ARG A 39 6.75 -1.26 -8.53
C ARG A 39 7.99 -0.84 -7.75
N PRO A 40 8.73 0.24 -8.10
CA PRO A 40 9.89 0.67 -7.33
C PRO A 40 9.58 1.04 -5.87
N PHE A 41 8.33 1.39 -5.59
CA PHE A 41 7.88 1.83 -4.27
C PHE A 41 7.21 0.70 -3.50
N PHE A 42 6.39 -0.14 -4.13
CA PHE A 42 5.54 -1.10 -3.43
C PHE A 42 6.15 -2.49 -3.34
N GLN A 43 6.99 -2.89 -4.29
CA GLN A 43 7.55 -4.24 -4.33
C GLN A 43 8.26 -4.68 -3.03
N PRO A 44 8.92 -3.80 -2.26
CA PRO A 44 9.53 -4.22 -1.01
C PRO A 44 8.56 -4.54 0.14
N TYR A 45 7.30 -4.09 0.06
CA TYR A 45 6.31 -4.18 1.13
C TYR A 45 5.30 -5.29 0.85
N HIS A 46 4.62 -5.73 1.92
CA HIS A 46 3.52 -6.68 1.81
C HIS A 46 2.22 -5.96 1.46
N LEU A 47 1.48 -6.51 0.50
CA LEU A 47 0.21 -5.95 0.03
C LEU A 47 -0.98 -6.75 0.57
N ILE A 48 -2.02 -6.05 1.03
CA ILE A 48 -3.31 -6.64 1.36
C ILE A 48 -4.31 -6.15 0.32
N ILE A 49 -4.66 -7.01 -0.62
CA ILE A 49 -5.59 -6.69 -1.70
C ILE A 49 -6.98 -7.13 -1.27
N VAL A 50 -7.92 -6.18 -1.28
CA VAL A 50 -9.32 -6.48 -0.98
C VAL A 50 -10.14 -6.28 -2.25
N GLN A 51 -10.56 -7.42 -2.84
CA GLN A 51 -11.43 -7.43 -4.00
C GLN A 51 -12.84 -7.01 -3.57
N ASP A 52 -13.26 -5.87 -4.09
CA ASP A 52 -14.64 -5.40 -4.05
C ASP A 52 -15.42 -5.89 -5.28
N GLY A 53 -16.75 -5.89 -5.17
CA GLY A 53 -17.67 -6.33 -6.20
C GLY A 53 -17.81 -7.85 -6.31
N ASP A 54 -17.84 -8.34 -7.54
CA ASP A 54 -18.18 -9.73 -7.85
C ASP A 54 -17.02 -10.69 -7.53
N PRO A 55 -17.15 -11.60 -6.53
CA PRO A 55 -16.09 -12.52 -6.13
C PRO A 55 -15.82 -13.63 -7.16
N SER A 56 -16.66 -13.78 -8.18
CA SER A 56 -16.42 -14.73 -9.28
C SER A 56 -15.43 -14.21 -10.31
N LYS A 57 -15.19 -12.89 -10.35
CA LYS A 57 -14.18 -12.30 -11.21
C LYS A 57 -12.80 -12.55 -10.65
N VAL A 58 -11.89 -12.97 -11.52
CA VAL A 58 -10.49 -13.17 -11.16
C VAL A 58 -9.75 -11.85 -11.36
N ILE A 59 -9.22 -11.30 -10.27
CA ILE A 59 -8.34 -10.12 -10.30
C ILE A 59 -6.92 -10.59 -10.59
N LYS A 60 -6.29 -9.99 -11.60
CA LYS A 60 -4.88 -10.26 -11.92
C LYS A 60 -3.99 -9.28 -11.17
N VAL A 61 -2.96 -9.82 -10.51
CA VAL A 61 -1.90 -9.08 -9.85
C VAL A 61 -0.59 -9.36 -10.60
N PRO A 62 0.21 -8.34 -10.97
CA PRO A 62 1.49 -8.57 -11.61
C PRO A 62 2.44 -9.44 -10.77
N GLU A 63 3.33 -10.17 -11.42
CA GLU A 63 4.25 -11.06 -10.72
C GLU A 63 5.28 -10.31 -9.86
N GLY A 64 5.79 -10.99 -8.83
CA GLY A 64 6.90 -10.50 -8.00
C GLY A 64 6.50 -9.53 -6.88
N PHE A 65 5.20 -9.40 -6.57
CA PHE A 65 4.70 -8.77 -5.35
C PHE A 65 4.39 -9.82 -4.28
N ASP A 66 4.63 -9.48 -3.02
CA ASP A 66 4.20 -10.25 -1.85
C ASP A 66 2.81 -9.76 -1.43
N TYR A 67 1.79 -10.62 -1.50
CA TYR A 67 0.42 -10.20 -1.22
C TYR A 67 -0.49 -11.29 -0.68
N GLU A 68 -1.50 -10.86 0.07
CA GLU A 68 -2.72 -11.62 0.37
C GLU A 68 -3.91 -10.99 -0.35
N LEU A 69 -4.73 -11.82 -1.01
CA LEU A 69 -5.93 -11.37 -1.71
C LEU A 69 -7.17 -11.94 -1.01
N TYR A 70 -8.09 -11.03 -0.65
CA TYR A 70 -9.34 -11.34 0.01
C TYR A 70 -10.52 -10.90 -0.84
N ASN A 71 -11.49 -11.79 -1.05
CA ASN A 71 -12.76 -11.44 -1.68
C ASN A 71 -13.92 -11.54 -0.67
N ARG A 72 -15.14 -11.31 -1.16
CA ARG A 72 -16.35 -11.37 -0.34
C ARG A 72 -16.52 -12.68 0.43
N ASN A 73 -16.19 -13.82 -0.18
CA ASN A 73 -16.32 -15.12 0.45
C ASN A 73 -15.33 -15.28 1.61
N ASP A 74 -14.12 -14.75 1.46
CA ASP A 74 -13.12 -14.76 2.52
C ASP A 74 -13.55 -13.89 3.69
N ILE A 75 -14.04 -12.69 3.42
CA ILE A 75 -14.52 -11.77 4.47
C ILE A 75 -15.71 -12.39 5.22
N ASN A 76 -16.67 -12.99 4.51
CA ASN A 76 -17.79 -13.69 5.11
C ASN A 76 -17.33 -14.87 5.98
N ARG A 77 -16.32 -15.63 5.53
CA ARG A 77 -15.74 -16.76 6.27
C ARG A 77 -15.00 -16.31 7.53
N ILE A 78 -14.24 -15.22 7.46
CA ILE A 78 -13.39 -14.72 8.55
C ILE A 78 -14.22 -13.98 9.61
N LEU A 79 -15.14 -13.10 9.19
CA LEU A 79 -15.95 -12.30 10.12
C LEU A 79 -17.26 -12.99 10.54
N GLY A 80 -17.71 -13.99 9.77
CA GLY A 80 -18.93 -14.74 10.07
C GLY A 80 -20.15 -13.81 10.18
N PRO A 81 -20.95 -13.90 11.28
CA PRO A 81 -22.10 -13.03 11.51
C PRO A 81 -21.79 -11.53 11.52
N LYS A 82 -20.52 -11.15 11.75
CA LYS A 82 -20.09 -9.75 11.78
C LYS A 82 -19.77 -9.21 10.40
N ALA A 83 -19.75 -10.02 9.34
CA ALA A 83 -19.36 -9.59 8.00
C ALA A 83 -20.20 -8.43 7.45
N SER A 84 -21.43 -8.24 7.95
CA SER A 84 -22.28 -7.09 7.62
C SER A 84 -21.73 -5.74 8.07
N CYS A 85 -20.72 -5.69 8.96
CA CYS A 85 -20.08 -4.45 9.36
C CYS A 85 -19.14 -3.87 8.28
N ILE A 86 -18.81 -4.66 7.26
CA ILE A 86 -18.01 -4.22 6.11
C ILE A 86 -18.97 -3.93 4.97
N SER A 87 -18.98 -2.67 4.51
CA SER A 87 -19.70 -2.31 3.29
C SER A 87 -18.95 -2.84 2.08
N PHE A 88 -19.71 -3.40 1.15
CA PHE A 88 -19.25 -3.86 -0.18
C PHE A 88 -19.85 -3.00 -1.28
N LYS A 89 -20.22 -1.79 -0.90
CA LYS A 89 -20.52 -0.69 -1.81
C LYS A 89 -19.37 0.28 -1.60
N ASP A 90 -18.68 0.53 -2.70
CA ASP A 90 -17.57 1.46 -2.78
C ASP A 90 -16.33 0.98 -2.00
N SER A 91 -15.27 1.77 -2.01
CA SER A 91 -13.94 1.39 -1.50
C SER A 91 -13.85 1.19 0.03
N ALA A 92 -15.00 1.10 0.72
CA ALA A 92 -15.14 0.79 2.14
C ALA A 92 -14.61 -0.60 2.52
N CYS A 93 -14.43 -1.52 1.55
CA CYS A 93 -13.81 -2.82 1.78
C CYS A 93 -12.37 -2.70 2.34
N ARG A 94 -11.69 -1.56 2.18
CA ARG A 94 -10.38 -1.27 2.81
C ARG A 94 -10.39 -1.41 4.33
N CYS A 95 -11.56 -1.21 4.97
CA CYS A 95 -11.72 -1.42 6.41
C CYS A 95 -11.38 -2.84 6.83
N PHE A 96 -11.62 -3.83 5.97
CA PHE A 96 -11.20 -5.20 6.21
C PHE A 96 -9.68 -5.33 6.26
N GLY A 97 -8.97 -4.65 5.35
CA GLY A 97 -7.50 -4.61 5.32
C GLY A 97 -6.90 -4.11 6.63
N TYR A 98 -7.49 -3.07 7.23
CA TYR A 98 -7.05 -2.58 8.56
C TYR A 98 -7.22 -3.61 9.68
N MET A 99 -8.24 -4.48 9.59
CA MET A 99 -8.50 -5.48 10.62
C MET A 99 -7.58 -6.70 10.52
N VAL A 100 -7.15 -7.08 9.32
CA VAL A 100 -6.31 -8.27 9.10
C VAL A 100 -4.81 -7.98 9.15
N SER A 101 -4.40 -6.72 8.92
CA SER A 101 -3.00 -6.32 9.04
C SER A 101 -2.46 -6.57 10.44
N LYS A 102 -1.24 -7.11 10.51
CA LYS A 102 -0.50 -7.35 11.76
C LYS A 102 0.67 -6.38 11.93
N LYS A 103 0.85 -5.49 10.95
CA LYS A 103 1.96 -4.55 10.88
C LYS A 103 1.64 -3.30 11.71
N LYS A 104 2.69 -2.57 12.06
CA LYS A 104 2.57 -1.37 12.90
C LYS A 104 1.94 -0.20 12.16
N TYR A 105 2.19 -0.13 10.86
CA TYR A 105 1.64 0.88 9.97
C TYR A 105 0.84 0.21 8.86
N VAL A 106 -0.23 0.87 8.45
CA VAL A 106 -1.04 0.48 7.31
C VAL A 106 -1.27 1.70 6.45
N PHE A 107 -0.85 1.63 5.18
CA PHE A 107 -1.18 2.64 4.18
C PHE A 107 -2.26 2.09 3.27
N THR A 108 -3.11 2.97 2.73
CA THR A 108 -4.12 2.57 1.76
C THR A 108 -3.96 3.36 0.48
N ILE A 109 -4.02 2.66 -0.65
CA ILE A 109 -3.85 3.24 -1.98
C ILE A 109 -4.95 2.70 -2.87
N ASP A 110 -5.60 3.60 -3.60
CA ASP A 110 -6.67 3.26 -4.53
C ASP A 110 -6.09 2.76 -5.84
N ASP A 111 -6.82 1.92 -6.56
CA ASP A 111 -6.32 1.21 -7.74
C ASP A 111 -6.22 2.09 -9.01
N ASP A 112 -6.72 3.31 -8.98
CA ASP A 112 -6.48 4.40 -9.93
C ASP A 112 -5.53 5.48 -9.39
N CYS A 113 -4.85 5.24 -8.27
CA CYS A 113 -3.88 6.20 -7.78
C CYS A 113 -2.69 6.32 -8.75
N PHE A 114 -2.42 7.54 -9.22
CA PHE A 114 -1.29 7.82 -10.09
C PHE A 114 -0.07 8.29 -9.30
N VAL A 115 1.12 7.87 -9.73
CA VAL A 115 2.38 8.43 -9.20
C VAL A 115 2.49 9.88 -9.65
N SER A 116 2.45 10.82 -8.69
CA SER A 116 2.63 12.24 -9.00
C SER A 116 4.08 12.52 -9.40
N SER A 117 4.28 12.98 -10.64
CA SER A 117 5.59 13.38 -11.17
C SER A 117 6.24 14.54 -10.42
N PHE A 118 5.45 15.31 -9.65
CA PHE A 118 5.93 16.44 -8.85
C PHE A 118 6.45 16.04 -7.46
N LEU A 119 6.26 14.78 -7.07
CA LEU A 119 6.74 14.24 -5.80
C LEU A 119 7.84 13.22 -6.08
N THR A 120 8.98 13.69 -6.57
CA THR A 120 10.26 13.10 -6.15
C THR A 120 10.43 13.41 -4.66
N PHE A 121 9.65 12.77 -3.79
CA PHE A 121 10.01 12.65 -2.40
C PHE A 121 11.24 11.75 -2.38
N PRO A 122 12.44 12.25 -2.02
CA PRO A 122 13.44 11.35 -1.56
C PRO A 122 12.86 10.73 -0.27
N LEU A 123 12.42 9.47 -0.34
CA LEU A 123 12.25 8.63 0.85
C LEU A 123 13.57 8.50 1.64
N HIS A 124 14.65 9.09 1.11
CA HIS A 124 15.91 9.41 1.74
C HIS A 124 15.92 10.86 2.27
N LYS A 125 15.35 11.09 3.47
CA LYS A 125 15.94 11.88 4.58
C LYS A 125 14.88 12.35 5.59
N SER A 126 14.92 11.69 6.74
CA SER A 126 14.92 12.32 8.08
C SER A 126 14.04 13.57 8.26
N LYS A 127 12.72 13.37 8.28
CA LYS A 127 11.76 14.06 9.17
C LYS A 127 10.36 13.55 8.85
N LEU A 128 10.01 12.40 9.43
CA LEU A 128 8.61 12.23 9.82
C LEU A 128 8.35 13.33 10.87
N PRO A 129 7.33 14.18 10.72
CA PRO A 129 6.98 15.14 11.76
C PRO A 129 6.75 14.35 13.04
N SER A 130 7.39 14.78 14.13
CA SER A 130 7.14 14.23 15.46
C SER A 130 5.67 14.46 15.78
N PHE A 131 4.86 13.42 15.62
CA PHE A 131 3.45 13.48 16.00
C PHE A 131 3.36 13.55 17.53
N PRO A 132 2.62 14.53 18.08
CA PRO A 132 2.43 14.64 19.52
C PRO A 132 1.69 13.41 20.02
N SER A 133 2.04 13.04 21.25
CA SER A 133 1.61 11.82 21.91
C SER A 133 0.08 11.69 22.02
N ARG A 134 -0.36 10.45 21.85
CA ARG A 134 -1.63 9.83 22.29
C ARG A 134 -2.86 10.05 21.42
N SER A 135 -3.46 8.88 21.11
CA SER A 135 -4.83 8.62 20.67
C SER A 135 -5.05 8.58 19.16
N CYS A 136 -5.24 7.35 18.66
CA CYS A 136 -6.07 6.96 17.51
C CYS A 136 -5.91 7.71 16.18
N TRP A 137 -5.40 6.99 15.19
CA TRP A 137 -5.74 7.10 13.76
C TRP A 137 -5.65 8.50 13.13
N ARG A 138 -4.46 8.85 12.62
CA ARG A 138 -4.39 9.75 11.46
C ARG A 138 -4.17 8.91 10.22
N LEU A 139 -5.23 8.79 9.43
CA LEU A 139 -5.17 8.51 8.00
C LEU A 139 -4.09 9.40 7.39
N PHE A 140 -3.10 8.79 6.74
CA PHE A 140 -2.45 9.43 5.61
C PHE A 140 -3.23 8.98 4.38
N GLU A 141 -4.32 9.69 4.10
CA GLU A 141 -4.90 9.74 2.75
C GLU A 141 -3.95 10.61 1.93
N PHE A 142 -3.11 9.97 1.14
CA PHE A 142 -2.35 10.64 0.09
C PHE A 142 -2.67 9.94 -1.23
N CYS A 143 -3.90 10.10 -1.68
CA CYS A 143 -4.21 10.00 -3.09
C CYS A 143 -5.16 11.15 -3.43
N ALA A 144 -4.79 11.95 -4.43
CA ALA A 144 -5.67 12.96 -4.97
C ALA A 144 -6.70 12.22 -5.84
N ASP A 145 -7.90 12.00 -5.33
CA ASP A 145 -9.02 11.52 -6.13
C ASP A 145 -9.38 12.59 -7.17
N PRO A 146 -9.33 12.31 -8.48
CA PRO A 146 -9.77 13.26 -9.50
C PRO A 146 -11.30 13.39 -9.60
N TRP A 147 -12.08 12.73 -8.73
CA TRP A 147 -13.55 12.70 -8.78
C TRP A 147 -14.26 13.66 -7.82
N GLU A 148 -13.54 14.56 -7.14
CA GLU A 148 -14.15 15.74 -6.53
C GLU A 148 -14.01 16.97 -7.44
N VAL A 149 -14.89 17.04 -8.46
CA VAL A 149 -15.34 18.29 -9.12
C VAL A 149 -16.83 18.20 -9.42
#